data_AF-A0A257K0M9-F1
#
_entry.id   AF-A0A257K0M9-F1
#
_cell.length_a   1.000
_cell.length_b   1.000
_cell.length_c   1.000
_cell.angle_alpha   90.00
_cell.angle_beta   90.00
_cell.angle_gamma   90.00
#
_symmetry.space_group_name_H-M   'P 1'
#
loop_
_entity.id
_entity.type
_entity.pdbx_description
1 polymer ?
#
loop_
_entity_poly.entity_id
_entity_poly.type
_entity_poly.pdbx_seq_one_letter_code
_entity_poly.pdbx_strand_id
1 'polypeptide(L)'
;MKNPDNLHIKNTSAPTEIIYNHTVYDMMVFCDGSWDQTYKKSLRFLDRNAGAKILYIEKPISFQPEENPAKFLILNDNLHVLRPNVSSIDAVFKLLPRQARTKSVAVGWFCASEYTHFAELIRFKTVVCDCNAGVELKHRADIILEQSQKSGITSFNSRKNNSAYPVAS
;
A
#
# COMPACT_ATOMS: atom_id res chain seq x y z
N MET A 1 -32.58 38.01 23.21
CA MET A 1 -31.15 37.81 23.52
C MET A 1 -30.99 36.34 23.94
N LYS A 2 -30.28 35.42 23.29
CA LYS A 2 -29.17 35.45 22.31
C LYS A 2 -29.32 34.24 21.36
N ASN A 3 -28.93 34.41 20.11
CA ASN A 3 -28.37 33.39 19.18
C ASN A 3 -27.28 34.16 18.39
N PRO A 4 -26.25 33.57 17.74
CA PRO A 4 -26.03 32.15 17.41
C PRO A 4 -24.54 31.69 17.51
N ASP A 5 -24.25 30.52 16.95
CA ASP A 5 -22.94 30.06 16.45
C ASP A 5 -21.91 29.52 17.45
N ASN A 6 -22.00 28.21 17.72
CA ASN A 6 -20.82 27.40 18.02
C ASN A 6 -20.45 26.55 16.79
N LEU A 7 -20.04 27.24 15.71
CA LEU A 7 -19.21 26.68 14.65
C LEU A 7 -17.77 26.57 15.20
N HIS A 8 -17.47 25.49 15.90
CA HIS A 8 -16.09 25.06 16.13
C HIS A 8 -15.73 23.97 15.11
N ILE A 9 -15.73 24.34 13.83
CA ILE A 9 -14.96 23.60 12.82
C ILE A 9 -13.54 24.21 12.86
N LYS A 10 -12.67 23.60 13.65
CA LYS A 10 -11.22 23.78 13.52
C LYS A 10 -10.58 22.45 13.11
N ASN A 11 -10.96 21.96 11.93
CA ASN A 11 -10.17 20.94 11.24
C ASN A 11 -9.33 21.63 10.17
N THR A 12 -8.30 22.36 10.61
CA THR A 12 -7.22 22.78 9.71
C THR A 12 -6.22 21.64 9.68
N SER A 13 -6.55 20.57 8.96
CA SER A 13 -5.61 19.49 8.68
C SER A 13 -4.37 20.04 7.96
N ALA A 14 -3.19 19.51 8.28
CA ALA A 14 -1.96 19.95 7.65
C ALA A 14 -2.06 19.76 6.12
N PRO A 15 -1.41 20.61 5.29
CA PRO A 15 -1.48 20.50 3.83
C PRO A 15 -1.15 19.08 3.31
N THR A 16 -0.21 18.41 3.97
CA THR A 16 0.21 17.04 3.66
C THR A 16 -0.92 16.02 3.89
N GLU A 17 -1.74 16.20 4.92
CA GLU A 17 -2.88 15.34 5.23
C GLU A 17 -4.05 15.54 4.25
N ILE A 18 -4.24 16.77 3.76
CA ILE A 18 -5.20 17.06 2.69
C ILE A 18 -4.75 16.36 1.41
N ILE A 19 -3.49 16.51 1.01
CA ILE A 19 -2.95 15.84 -0.19
C ILE A 19 -3.13 14.33 -0.07
N TYR A 20 -2.76 13.76 1.08
CA TYR A 20 -2.94 12.34 1.38
C TYR A 20 -4.39 11.86 1.17
N ASN A 21 -5.36 12.57 1.77
CA ASN A 21 -6.78 12.21 1.72
C ASN A 21 -7.45 12.53 0.38
N HIS A 22 -6.76 13.11 -0.59
CA HIS A 22 -7.24 13.36 -1.94
C HIS A 22 -6.44 12.63 -3.02
N THR A 23 -5.33 12.00 -2.65
CA THR A 23 -4.46 11.27 -3.56
C THR A 23 -5.05 9.91 -3.91
N VAL A 24 -5.03 9.57 -5.20
CA VAL A 24 -5.26 8.21 -5.68
C VAL A 24 -3.92 7.52 -5.81
N TYR A 25 -3.80 6.34 -5.19
CA TYR A 25 -2.61 5.51 -5.25
C TYR A 25 -2.86 4.32 -6.16
N ASP A 26 -1.90 4.04 -7.02
CA ASP A 26 -1.88 2.85 -7.86
C ASP A 26 -1.45 1.63 -7.03
N MET A 27 -0.59 1.86 -6.04
CA MET A 27 0.02 0.82 -5.23
C MET A 27 0.09 1.20 -3.76
N MET A 28 -0.21 0.22 -2.90
CA MET A 28 0.04 0.30 -1.46
C MET A 28 1.00 -0.80 -1.04
N VAL A 29 2.05 -0.43 -0.31
CA VAL A 29 3.09 -1.34 0.17
C VAL A 29 3.06 -1.39 1.68
N PHE A 30 2.71 -2.54 2.24
CA PHE A 30 2.65 -2.79 3.67
C PHE A 30 3.98 -3.38 4.14
N CYS A 31 4.83 -2.52 4.70
CA CYS A 31 6.22 -2.82 5.05
C CYS A 31 6.34 -3.67 6.32
N ASP A 32 7.33 -4.56 6.37
CA ASP A 32 7.78 -5.23 7.59
C ASP A 32 8.90 -4.43 8.29
N GLY A 33 8.58 -3.19 8.65
CA GLY A 33 9.53 -2.23 9.22
C GLY A 33 9.53 -0.89 8.46
N SER A 34 10.73 -0.37 8.17
CA SER A 34 10.91 0.95 7.56
C SER A 34 10.76 0.94 6.04
N TRP A 35 10.22 2.03 5.49
CA TRP A 35 9.91 2.13 4.06
C TRP A 35 11.15 2.05 3.17
N ASP A 36 12.30 2.55 3.64
CA ASP A 36 13.55 2.62 2.89
C ASP A 36 14.18 1.23 2.65
N GLN A 37 14.02 0.34 3.62
CA GLN A 37 14.43 -1.06 3.49
C GLN A 37 13.56 -1.79 2.47
N THR A 38 12.24 -1.58 2.52
CA THR A 38 11.31 -2.16 1.54
C THR A 38 11.52 -1.56 0.15
N TYR A 39 11.77 -0.25 0.04
CA TYR A 39 12.02 0.46 -1.20
C TYR A 39 13.15 -0.20 -2.01
N LYS A 40 14.28 -0.49 -1.35
CA LYS A 40 15.44 -1.18 -1.96
C LYS A 40 15.07 -2.56 -2.54
N LYS A 41 14.16 -3.30 -1.88
CA LYS A 41 13.67 -4.60 -2.39
C LYS A 41 12.72 -4.42 -3.56
N SER A 42 11.85 -3.41 -3.50
CA SER A 42 10.86 -3.13 -4.55
C SER A 42 11.42 -2.41 -5.78
N LEU A 43 12.67 -1.92 -5.75
CA LEU A 43 13.24 -1.05 -6.79
C LEU A 43 13.07 -1.62 -8.21
N ARG A 44 13.37 -2.91 -8.39
CA ARG A 44 13.25 -3.60 -9.69
C ARG A 44 11.80 -3.67 -10.20
N PHE A 45 10.83 -3.68 -9.29
CA PHE A 45 9.42 -3.64 -9.64
C PHE A 45 8.97 -2.21 -9.97
N LEU A 46 9.49 -1.22 -9.24
CA LEU A 46 9.22 0.19 -9.52
C LEU A 46 9.71 0.61 -10.90
N ASP A 47 10.90 0.14 -11.31
CA ASP A 47 11.45 0.43 -12.63
C ASP A 47 10.52 -0.04 -13.76
N ARG A 48 9.82 -1.16 -13.56
CA ARG A 48 8.83 -1.69 -14.51
C ARG A 48 7.48 -0.98 -14.46
N ASN A 49 7.21 -0.21 -13.40
CA ASN A 49 5.99 0.54 -13.16
C ASN A 49 6.28 2.04 -13.05
N ALA A 50 7.19 2.55 -13.91
CA ALA A 50 7.56 3.95 -13.93
C ALA A 50 6.31 4.84 -14.03
N GLY A 51 6.18 5.80 -13.10
CA GLY A 51 5.03 6.72 -13.02
C GLY A 51 3.90 6.27 -12.09
N ALA A 52 3.94 5.05 -11.53
CA ALA A 52 2.97 4.63 -10.52
C ALA A 52 3.07 5.51 -9.26
N LYS A 53 1.92 5.83 -8.64
CA LYS A 53 1.85 6.54 -7.37
C LYS A 53 1.69 5.56 -6.22
N ILE A 54 2.63 5.61 -5.28
CA ILE A 54 2.87 4.57 -4.29
C ILE A 54 2.80 5.14 -2.88
N LEU A 55 2.06 4.44 -2.03
CA LEU A 55 2.04 4.66 -0.59
C LEU A 55 2.77 3.52 0.10
N TYR A 56 3.87 3.83 0.77
CA TYR A 56 4.48 2.93 1.74
C TYR A 56 3.80 3.12 3.09
N ILE A 57 3.41 2.02 3.73
CA ILE A 57 2.82 1.97 5.06
C ILE A 57 3.79 1.22 5.96
N GLU A 58 4.49 1.94 6.84
CA GLU A 58 5.41 1.33 7.78
C GLU A 58 4.66 0.50 8.84
N LYS A 59 5.34 -0.51 9.37
CA LYS A 59 4.87 -1.23 10.56
C LYS A 59 4.99 -0.30 11.78
N PRO A 60 3.98 -0.19 12.65
CA PRO A 60 4.13 0.53 13.92
C PRO A 60 5.22 -0.17 14.75
N ILE A 61 6.29 0.54 15.10
CA ILE A 61 7.42 0.01 15.89
C ILE A 61 7.26 0.37 17.38
N SER A 62 6.60 1.49 17.66
CA SER A 62 6.37 2.00 19.01
C SER A 62 5.12 2.87 19.02
N PHE A 63 4.36 2.82 20.11
CA PHE A 63 3.20 3.69 20.32
C PHE A 63 3.50 4.73 21.39
N GLN A 64 3.34 6.01 21.06
CA GLN A 64 3.47 7.14 21.95
C GLN A 64 2.15 7.93 21.96
N PRO A 65 1.32 7.82 23.01
CA PRO A 65 -0.04 8.36 22.99
C PRO A 65 -0.09 9.89 22.90
N GLU A 66 0.98 10.58 23.32
CA GLU A 66 1.09 12.03 23.27
C GLU A 66 1.53 12.57 21.89
N GLU A 67 2.01 11.70 21.00
CA GLU A 67 2.39 12.08 19.64
C GLU A 67 1.22 11.97 18.65
N ASN A 68 1.33 12.66 17.52
CA ASN A 68 0.38 12.51 16.41
C ASN A 68 0.19 11.03 16.03
N PRO A 69 -1.03 10.59 15.71
CA PRO A 69 -1.33 9.18 15.42
C PRO A 69 -0.68 8.67 14.13
N ALA A 70 -0.18 9.58 13.30
CA ALA A 70 0.61 9.25 12.12
C ALA A 70 1.55 10.40 11.76
N LYS A 71 2.70 10.06 11.16
CA LYS A 71 3.55 10.98 10.41
C LYS A 71 3.43 10.63 8.93
N PHE A 72 3.09 11.63 8.11
CA PHE A 72 2.95 11.46 6.68
C PHE A 72 4.04 12.25 5.95
N LEU A 73 4.76 11.60 5.05
CA LEU A 73 5.88 12.16 4.31
C LEU A 73 5.58 12.08 2.82
N ILE A 74 5.71 13.20 2.12
CA ILE A 74 5.73 13.26 0.66
C ILE A 74 7.20 13.37 0.27
N LEU A 75 7.77 12.30 -0.31
CA LEU A 75 9.16 12.32 -0.73
C LEU A 75 9.30 12.92 -2.13
N ASN A 76 8.32 12.64 -2.99
CA ASN A 76 8.12 13.25 -4.31
C ASN A 76 6.67 13.01 -4.77
N ASP A 77 6.33 13.42 -5.99
CA ASP A 77 4.98 13.32 -6.56
C ASP A 77 4.43 11.89 -6.66
N ASN A 78 5.31 10.88 -6.68
CA ASN A 78 4.97 9.47 -6.87
C ASN A 78 5.15 8.63 -5.61
N LEU A 79 5.92 9.09 -4.62
CA LEU A 79 6.32 8.27 -3.48
C LEU A 79 6.02 8.95 -2.16
N HIS A 80 5.03 8.40 -1.47
CA HIS A 80 4.55 8.88 -0.17
C HIS A 80 4.75 7.79 0.90
N VAL A 81 4.85 8.21 2.16
CA VAL A 81 5.06 7.32 3.30
C VAL A 81 4.08 7.67 4.42
N LEU A 82 3.36 6.66 4.91
CA LEU A 82 2.61 6.67 6.14
C LEU A 82 3.43 5.96 7.23
N ARG A 83 3.75 6.68 8.30
CA ARG A 83 4.35 6.13 9.52
C ARG A 83 3.33 6.14 10.64
N PRO A 84 2.66 5.02 10.93
CA PRO A 84 1.65 4.96 11.98
C PRO A 84 2.30 5.06 13.37
N ASN A 85 1.63 5.79 14.27
CA ASN A 85 1.87 5.79 15.69
C ASN A 85 0.60 5.31 16.39
N VAL A 86 0.40 3.99 16.39
CA VAL A 86 -0.83 3.34 16.88
C VAL A 86 -0.49 2.12 17.70
N SER A 87 -1.41 1.73 18.58
CA SER A 87 -1.23 0.62 19.52
C SER A 87 -1.41 -0.78 18.89
N SER A 88 -1.96 -0.87 17.68
CA SER A 88 -2.16 -2.15 16.98
C SER A 88 -2.11 -1.98 15.46
N ILE A 89 -1.82 -3.09 14.77
CA ILE A 89 -1.84 -3.15 13.29
C ILE A 89 -3.23 -2.78 12.76
N ASP A 90 -4.30 -3.27 13.37
CA ASP A 90 -5.68 -3.01 12.91
C ASP A 90 -6.04 -1.53 12.95
N ALA A 91 -5.48 -0.77 13.90
CA ALA A 91 -5.70 0.67 14.00
C ALA A 91 -5.14 1.43 12.77
N VAL A 92 -4.15 0.87 12.08
CA VAL A 92 -3.60 1.44 10.83
C VAL A 92 -4.68 1.55 9.75
N PHE A 93 -5.65 0.63 9.69
CA PHE A 93 -6.73 0.68 8.71
C PHE A 93 -7.53 1.98 8.78
N LYS A 94 -7.68 2.56 9.99
CA LYS A 94 -8.38 3.83 10.19
C LYS A 94 -7.59 5.03 9.67
N LEU A 95 -6.26 4.90 9.59
CA LEU A 95 -5.36 5.93 9.09
C LEU A 95 -5.30 5.95 7.56
N LEU A 96 -5.58 4.82 6.89
CA LEU A 96 -5.52 4.71 5.41
C LEU A 96 -6.37 5.77 4.70
N PRO A 97 -5.93 6.26 3.52
CA PRO A 97 -6.60 7.36 2.87
C PRO A 97 -8.01 6.93 2.47
N ARG A 98 -8.98 7.86 2.51
CA ARG A 98 -10.39 7.53 2.25
C ARG A 98 -10.60 6.83 0.91
N GLN A 99 -9.82 7.19 -0.11
CA GLN A 99 -9.83 6.59 -1.43
C GLN A 99 -9.46 5.11 -1.39
N ALA A 100 -8.43 4.73 -0.62
CA ALA A 100 -8.02 3.33 -0.49
C ALA A 100 -9.12 2.47 0.16
N ARG A 101 -9.95 3.06 1.02
CA ARG A 101 -11.07 2.35 1.66
C ARG A 101 -12.34 2.26 0.81
N THR A 102 -12.46 3.08 -0.24
CA THR A 102 -13.71 3.24 -1.00
C THR A 102 -13.58 2.87 -2.48
N LYS A 103 -12.37 2.90 -3.03
CA LYS A 103 -12.06 2.59 -4.42
C LYS A 103 -11.17 1.36 -4.49
N SER A 104 -11.08 0.78 -5.69
CA SER A 104 -10.11 -0.28 -5.94
C SER A 104 -8.72 0.30 -6.15
N VAL A 105 -7.72 -0.29 -5.51
CA VAL A 105 -6.30 -0.01 -5.69
C VAL A 105 -5.73 -1.08 -6.63
N ALA A 106 -4.86 -0.71 -7.57
CA ALA A 106 -4.38 -1.69 -8.55
C ALA A 106 -3.54 -2.78 -7.87
N VAL A 107 -2.60 -2.41 -7.00
CA VAL A 107 -1.69 -3.35 -6.35
C VAL A 107 -1.66 -3.15 -4.83
N GLY A 108 -1.85 -4.24 -4.08
CA GLY A 108 -1.53 -4.32 -2.66
C GLY A 108 -0.34 -5.25 -2.47
N TRP A 109 0.79 -4.74 -1.97
CA TRP A 109 1.99 -5.53 -1.72
C TRP A 109 2.21 -5.67 -0.22
N PHE A 110 2.20 -6.89 0.27
CA PHE A 110 2.34 -7.24 1.68
C PHE A 110 3.72 -7.84 1.93
N CYS A 111 4.61 -7.05 2.53
CA CYS A 111 5.91 -7.52 3.01
C CYS A 111 5.85 -8.03 4.46
N ALA A 112 4.87 -7.56 5.25
CA ALA A 112 4.62 -8.03 6.61
C ALA A 112 3.36 -8.91 6.66
N SER A 113 3.46 -10.07 7.31
CA SER A 113 2.34 -11.01 7.39
C SER A 113 1.19 -10.46 8.24
N GLU A 114 1.47 -9.60 9.21
CA GLU A 114 0.46 -9.01 10.09
C GLU A 114 -0.54 -8.14 9.34
N TYR A 115 -0.14 -7.55 8.20
CA TYR A 115 -1.01 -6.72 7.37
C TYR A 115 -1.88 -7.52 6.40
N THR A 116 -1.62 -8.80 6.18
CA THR A 116 -2.25 -9.57 5.10
C THR A 116 -3.77 -9.61 5.15
N HIS A 117 -4.36 -9.55 6.34
CA HIS A 117 -5.81 -9.49 6.51
C HIS A 117 -6.44 -8.21 5.90
N PHE A 118 -5.67 -7.14 5.67
CA PHE A 118 -6.17 -5.97 4.93
C PHE A 118 -6.48 -6.27 3.47
N ALA A 119 -5.94 -7.34 2.89
CA ALA A 119 -6.32 -7.80 1.55
C ALA A 119 -7.80 -8.19 1.45
N GLU A 120 -8.44 -8.57 2.57
CA GLU A 120 -9.87 -8.87 2.64
C GLU A 120 -10.72 -7.59 2.83
N LEU A 121 -10.13 -6.54 3.41
CA LEU A 121 -10.80 -5.28 3.74
C LEU A 121 -10.70 -4.24 2.61
N ILE A 122 -9.66 -4.31 1.79
CA ILE A 122 -9.35 -3.36 0.73
C ILE A 122 -9.49 -4.05 -0.63
N ARG A 123 -10.11 -3.36 -1.60
CA ARG A 123 -10.33 -3.92 -2.93
C ARG A 123 -9.08 -3.77 -3.81
N PHE A 124 -8.16 -4.71 -3.72
CA PHE A 124 -7.02 -4.79 -4.64
C PHE A 124 -7.38 -5.55 -5.93
N LYS A 125 -6.83 -5.13 -7.08
CA LYS A 125 -6.89 -5.93 -8.32
C LYS A 125 -5.88 -7.09 -8.25
N THR A 126 -4.66 -6.76 -7.83
CA THR A 126 -3.56 -7.71 -7.65
C THR A 126 -3.04 -7.61 -6.22
N VAL A 127 -2.83 -8.76 -5.59
CA VAL A 127 -2.22 -8.87 -4.27
C VAL A 127 -0.87 -9.57 -4.41
N VAL A 128 0.20 -8.89 -4.01
CA VAL A 128 1.55 -9.47 -3.92
C VAL A 128 1.82 -9.79 -2.46
N CYS A 129 2.12 -11.03 -2.14
CA CYS A 129 2.58 -11.43 -0.81
C CYS A 129 4.05 -11.83 -0.88
N ASP A 130 4.90 -10.98 -0.30
CA ASP A 130 6.34 -11.19 -0.11
C ASP A 130 6.64 -11.23 1.39
N CYS A 131 5.87 -12.04 2.10
CA CYS A 131 6.05 -12.33 3.50
C CYS A 131 6.24 -13.84 3.66
N ASN A 132 7.16 -14.24 4.54
CA ASN A 132 7.51 -15.66 4.74
C ASN A 132 6.41 -16.49 5.43
N ALA A 133 5.25 -15.91 5.74
CA ALA A 133 4.16 -16.62 6.37
C ALA A 133 3.31 -17.36 5.32
N GLY A 134 2.91 -18.60 5.61
CA GLY A 134 1.95 -19.36 4.81
C GLY A 134 0.55 -18.77 4.91
N VAL A 135 0.35 -17.62 4.27
CA VAL A 135 -0.92 -16.90 4.28
C VAL A 135 -1.88 -17.55 3.28
N GLU A 136 -2.97 -18.13 3.78
CA GLU A 136 -4.10 -18.54 2.96
C GLU A 136 -5.05 -17.36 2.77
N LEU A 137 -4.85 -16.59 1.69
CA LEU A 137 -5.78 -15.52 1.32
C LEU A 137 -7.05 -16.10 0.71
N LYS A 138 -8.18 -15.85 1.38
CA LYS A 138 -9.52 -16.27 0.91
C LYS A 138 -10.15 -15.15 0.09
N HIS A 139 -9.83 -15.04 -1.22
CA HIS A 139 -10.66 -14.47 -2.32
C HIS A 139 -10.08 -13.37 -3.26
N ARG A 140 -10.64 -13.41 -4.49
CA ARG A 140 -10.96 -12.35 -5.49
C ARG A 140 -9.86 -11.54 -6.20
N ALA A 141 -8.64 -11.46 -5.68
CA ALA A 141 -7.55 -10.82 -6.40
C ALA A 141 -6.71 -11.84 -7.17
N ASP A 142 -6.02 -11.40 -8.22
CA ASP A 142 -4.90 -12.16 -8.77
C ASP A 142 -3.79 -12.16 -7.71
N ILE A 143 -3.62 -13.28 -7.02
CA ILE A 143 -2.62 -13.43 -5.94
C ILE A 143 -1.30 -13.87 -6.57
N ILE A 144 -0.25 -13.09 -6.33
CA ILE A 144 1.13 -13.40 -6.69
C ILE A 144 1.88 -13.67 -5.39
N LEU A 145 2.29 -14.92 -5.20
CA LEU A 145 3.19 -15.31 -4.11
C LEU A 145 4.63 -15.12 -4.59
N GLU A 146 5.31 -14.09 -4.12
CA GLU A 146 6.76 -14.00 -4.27
C GLU A 146 7.41 -14.63 -3.04
N GLN A 147 7.84 -15.87 -3.18
CA GLN A 147 8.75 -16.45 -2.20
C GLN A 147 10.10 -15.79 -2.39
N SER A 148 10.58 -15.08 -1.37
CA SER A 148 11.98 -14.62 -1.26
C SER A 148 12.92 -15.84 -1.31
N GLN A 149 13.22 -16.34 -2.51
CA GLN A 149 14.14 -17.46 -2.72
C GLN A 149 15.56 -17.04 -2.34
N LYS A 150 16.03 -17.50 -1.18
CA LYS A 150 17.38 -18.03 -1.13
C LYS A 150 17.36 -19.36 -1.89
N SER A 151 17.94 -19.33 -3.09
CA SER A 151 18.20 -20.44 -4.02
C SER A 151 17.03 -20.86 -4.93
N GLY A 152 17.33 -20.89 -6.24
CA GLY A 152 16.77 -21.87 -7.17
C GLY A 152 15.59 -21.41 -8.03
N ILE A 153 15.92 -20.82 -9.19
CA ILE A 153 15.08 -20.69 -10.40
C ILE A 153 13.87 -21.62 -10.40
N THR A 154 12.66 -21.05 -10.41
CA THR A 154 11.46 -21.71 -10.94
C THR A 154 10.70 -20.74 -11.85
N SER A 155 10.98 -20.90 -13.13
CA SER A 155 10.16 -20.66 -14.33
C SER A 155 8.86 -19.85 -14.20
N PHE A 156 8.88 -18.67 -14.84
CA PHE A 156 7.69 -18.01 -15.38
C PHE A 156 7.06 -18.86 -16.49
N ASN A 157 5.81 -19.28 -16.33
CA ASN A 157 5.01 -19.73 -17.46
C ASN A 157 4.53 -18.50 -18.25
N SER A 158 5.28 -18.17 -19.31
CA SER A 158 4.79 -17.32 -20.39
C SER A 158 3.54 -17.99 -21.00
N ARG A 159 2.38 -17.35 -20.86
CA ARG A 159 1.23 -17.68 -21.70
C ARG A 159 1.64 -17.44 -23.16
N LYS A 160 1.74 -18.54 -23.92
CA LYS A 160 1.81 -18.50 -25.38
C LYS A 160 0.57 -17.77 -25.90
N ASN A 161 0.70 -16.50 -26.23
CA ASN A 161 -0.25 -15.84 -27.11
C ASN A 161 0.03 -16.34 -28.53
N ASN A 162 -0.85 -17.20 -29.04
CA ASN A 162 -0.99 -17.45 -30.46
C ASN A 162 -1.45 -16.15 -31.13
N SER A 163 -0.50 -15.37 -31.65
CA SER A 163 -0.79 -14.28 -32.58
C SER A 163 -0.36 -14.73 -33.96
N ALA A 164 -1.32 -15.24 -34.73
CA ALA A 164 -1.18 -15.48 -36.15
C ALA A 164 -1.16 -14.13 -36.89
N TYR A 165 -0.02 -13.78 -37.47
CA TYR A 165 0.03 -12.88 -38.62
C TYR A 165 1.03 -13.41 -39.64
N PRO A 166 0.67 -13.40 -40.95
CA PRO A 166 1.48 -14.00 -42.00
C PRO A 166 2.67 -13.11 -42.36
N VAL A 167 3.80 -13.76 -42.66
CA VAL A 167 4.97 -13.12 -43.25
C VAL A 167 4.62 -12.78 -44.71
N ALA A 168 4.72 -11.50 -45.06
CA ALA A 168 4.60 -11.03 -46.43
C ALA A 168 5.82 -11.46 -47.26
N SER A 169 5.54 -11.67 -48.55
CA SER A 169 6.36 -12.27 -49.62
C SER A 169 7.77 -11.70 -49.81
#